data_AF-A0A552UUR2-F1
#
_entry.id   AF-A0A552UUR2-F1
#
_cell.length_a   1.000
_cell.length_b   1.000
_cell.length_c   1.000
_cell.angle_alpha   90.00
_cell.angle_beta   90.00
_cell.angle_gamma   90.00
#
_symmetry.space_group_name_H-M   'P 1'
#
loop_
_entity.id
_entity.type
_entity.pdbx_description
1 polymer ?
#
loop_
_entity_poly.entity_id
_entity_poly.type
_entity_poly.pdbx_seq_one_letter_code
_entity_poly.pdbx_strand_id
1 'polypeptide(L)' 'METITAFITAHPKSLSLLAIAIALRLWVNRRRFYRRGLGGMQHFSSYGKAIFTTLIEKVLMLTSFLLIVAAILLFITGH' A
#
# COMPACT_ATOMS: atom_id res chain seq x y z
N MET A 1 -13.14 15.49 21.58
CA MET A 1 -11.72 15.54 21.16
C MET A 1 -10.89 14.54 21.93
N GLU A 2 -11.04 14.45 23.25
CA GLU A 2 -10.22 13.59 24.12
C GLU A 2 -10.32 12.08 23.82
N THR A 3 -11.48 11.59 23.37
CA THR A 3 -11.68 10.18 23.03
C THR A 3 -10.92 9.72 21.78
N ILE A 4 -10.84 10.59 20.76
CA ILE A 4 -10.11 10.31 19.51
C ILE A 4 -8.61 10.32 19.77
N THR A 5 -8.13 11.30 20.55
CA THR A 5 -6.70 11.40 20.88
C THR A 5 -6.24 10.24 21.73
N ALA A 6 -7.05 9.78 22.71
CA ALA A 6 -6.74 8.63 23.55
C ALA A 6 -6.65 7.32 22.74
N PHE A 7 -7.49 7.16 21.71
CA PHE A 7 -7.44 6.01 20.81
C PHE A 7 -6.14 5.98 19.98
N ILE A 8 -5.75 7.14 19.43
CA ILE A 8 -4.54 7.29 18.61
C ILE A 8 -3.28 7.02 19.43
N THR A 9 -3.20 7.55 20.65
CA THR A 9 -2.05 7.32 21.54
C THR A 9 -1.98 5.90 22.08
N ALA A 10 -3.10 5.18 22.17
CA ALA A 10 -3.13 3.78 22.58
C ALA A 10 -2.59 2.83 21.50
N HIS A 11 -2.77 3.15 20.21
CA HIS A 11 -2.38 2.27 19.10
C HIS A 11 -1.50 2.96 18.03
N PRO A 12 -0.39 3.63 18.42
CA PRO A 12 0.38 4.45 17.49
C PRO A 12 1.08 3.60 16.43
N LYS A 13 1.48 2.36 16.77
CA LYS A 13 2.18 1.45 15.86
C LYS A 13 1.26 0.90 14.79
N SER A 14 0.06 0.44 15.15
CA SER A 14 -0.89 -0.11 14.19
C SER A 14 -1.37 0.97 13.21
N LEU A 15 -1.64 2.18 13.69
CA LEU A 15 -2.00 3.32 12.83
C LEU A 15 -0.87 3.68 11.85
N SER A 16 0.36 3.77 12.34
CA SER A 16 1.52 4.08 11.49
C SER A 16 1.73 3.03 10.41
N LEU A 17 1.63 1.75 10.79
CA LEU A 17 1.79 0.62 9.86
C LEU A 17 0.69 0.60 8.80
N LEU A 18 -0.57 0.83 9.21
CA LEU A 18 -1.71 0.93 8.30
C LEU A 18 -1.53 2.09 7.31
N ALA A 19 -1.10 3.26 7.79
CA ALA A 19 -0.86 4.43 6.96
C ALA A 19 0.22 4.15 5.90
N ILE A 20 1.33 3.50 6.28
CA ILE A 20 2.39 3.08 5.35
C ILE A 20 1.85 2.09 4.32
N ALA A 21 1.06 1.10 4.76
CA ALA A 21 0.52 0.08 3.88
C ALA A 21 -0.43 0.67 2.82
N ILE A 22 -1.27 1.62 3.21
CA ILE A 22 -2.17 2.36 2.32
C ILE A 22 -1.36 3.24 1.37
N ALA A 23 -0.36 3.98 1.86
CA ALA A 23 0.49 4.83 1.05
C ALA A 23 1.21 4.04 -0.06
N LEU A 24 1.73 2.85 0.25
CA LEU A 24 2.33 1.95 -0.73
C LEU A 24 1.33 1.54 -1.82
N ARG A 25 0.10 1.20 -1.44
CA ARG A 25 -0.97 0.82 -2.38
C ARG A 25 -1.35 1.97 -3.30
N LEU A 26 -1.51 3.16 -2.73
CA LEU A 26 -1.83 4.37 -3.48
C LEU A 26 -0.70 4.74 -4.44
N TRP A 27 0.56 4.61 -4.00
CA TRP A 27 1.72 4.84 -4.85
C TRP A 27 1.76 3.90 -6.05
N VAL A 28 1.59 2.59 -5.83
CA VAL A 28 1.56 1.61 -6.92
C VAL A 28 0.38 1.85 -7.86
N ASN A 29 -0.82 2.10 -7.33
CA ASN A 29 -2.00 2.39 -8.13
C ASN A 29 -1.86 3.68 -8.94
N ARG A 30 -1.24 4.72 -8.36
CA ARG A 30 -0.91 5.97 -9.04
C ARG A 30 0.04 5.73 -10.20
N ARG A 31 1.11 4.94 -10.01
CA ARG A 31 2.03 4.58 -11.11
C ARG A 31 1.33 3.78 -12.21
N ARG A 32 0.45 2.85 -11.85
CA ARG A 32 -0.37 2.10 -12.81
C ARG A 32 -1.30 3.00 -13.59
N PHE A 33 -1.94 3.97 -12.93
CA PHE A 33 -2.83 4.94 -13.55
C PHE A 33 -2.09 5.81 -14.56
N TYR A 34 -0.94 6.39 -14.20
CA TYR A 34 -0.15 7.23 -15.13
C TYR A 34 0.42 6.48 -16.33
N ARG A 35 0.53 5.14 -16.27
CA ARG A 35 0.94 4.34 -17.43
C ARG A 35 -0.22 3.94 -18.35
N ARG A 36 -1.47 4.17 -17.95
CA ARG A 36 -2.64 3.86 -18.79
C ARG A 36 -2.86 5.02 -19.76
N GLY A 37 -2.92 4.70 -21.05
CA GLY A 37 -3.26 5.66 -22.10
C GLY A 37 -4.78 5.82 -22.30
N LEU A 38 -5.16 6.49 -23.38
CA LEU A 38 -6.55 6.80 -23.78
C LEU A 38 -7.48 5.57 -23.93
N GLY A 39 -6.94 4.35 -23.96
CA GLY A 39 -7.71 3.10 -23.99
C GLY A 39 -7.64 2.26 -22.71
N GLY A 40 -7.12 2.79 -21.59
CA GLY A 40 -6.97 2.05 -20.33
C GLY A 40 -5.89 0.96 -20.34
N MET A 41 -5.25 0.71 -21.49
CA MET A 41 -4.12 -0.21 -21.63
C MET A 41 -2.85 0.38 -21.05
N GLN A 42 -2.09 -0.44 -20.32
CA GLN A 42 -0.77 -0.05 -19.84
C GLN A 42 0.22 -0.03 -21.00
N HIS A 43 0.85 1.11 -21.24
CA HIS A 43 1.86 1.24 -22.28
C HIS A 43 3.24 1.00 -21.69
N PHE A 44 3.99 0.06 -22.27
CA PHE A 44 5.38 -0.22 -21.91
C PHE A 44 6.26 -0.07 -23.15
N SER A 45 7.43 0.56 -22.99
CA SER A 45 8.38 0.78 -24.09
C SER A 45 9.12 -0.48 -24.54
N SER A 46 9.11 -1.55 -23.73
CA SER A 46 9.74 -2.82 -24.04
C SER A 46 9.10 -3.92 -23.19
N TYR A 47 9.07 -5.14 -23.74
CA TYR A 47 8.60 -6.33 -23.05
C TYR A 47 9.37 -6.59 -21.74
N GLY A 48 10.70 -6.44 -21.75
CA GLY A 48 11.52 -6.65 -20.54
C GLY A 48 11.21 -5.62 -19.44
N LYS A 49 10.98 -4.36 -19.83
CA LYS A 49 10.53 -3.31 -18.89
C LYS A 49 9.15 -3.61 -18.33
N ALA A 50 8.23 -4.15 -19.14
CA ALA A 50 6.91 -4.56 -18.68
C ALA A 50 7.02 -5.63 -17.59
N ILE A 51 7.79 -6.69 -17.81
CA ILE A 51 7.96 -7.76 -16.81
C ILE A 51 8.56 -7.20 -15.52
N PHE A 52 9.68 -6.49 -15.60
CA PHE A 52 10.40 -6.01 -14.42
C PHE A 52 9.56 -5.05 -13.58
N THR A 53 8.89 -4.09 -14.23
CA THR A 53 8.03 -3.13 -13.52
C THR A 53 6.81 -3.82 -12.91
N THR A 54 6.17 -4.74 -13.64
CA THR A 54 4.99 -5.46 -13.12
C THR A 54 5.36 -6.41 -11.98
N LEU A 55 6.55 -7.03 -12.02
CA LEU A 55 7.07 -7.86 -10.95
C LEU A 55 7.27 -7.06 -9.66
N ILE A 56 7.96 -5.90 -9.75
CA ILE A 56 8.15 -5.01 -8.59
C ILE A 56 6.82 -4.54 -8.03
N GLU A 57 5.86 -4.18 -8.89
CA GLU A 57 4.54 -3.78 -8.43
C GLU A 57 3.77 -4.90 -7.75
N LYS A 58 3.90 -6.14 -8.21
CA LYS A 58 3.31 -7.31 -7.53
C LYS A 58 3.94 -7.52 -6.17
N VAL A 59 5.28 -7.43 -6.07
CA VAL A 59 5.99 -7.53 -4.78
C VAL A 59 5.54 -6.44 -3.82
N LEU A 60 5.50 -5.17 -4.26
CA LEU A 60 5.04 -4.06 -3.42
C LEU A 60 3.58 -4.22 -2.99
N MET A 61 2.70 -4.73 -3.86
CA MET A 61 1.31 -5.01 -3.50
C MET A 61 1.19 -6.16 -2.49
N LEU A 62 2.04 -7.19 -2.61
CA LEU A 62 2.12 -8.27 -1.63
C LEU A 62 2.65 -7.75 -0.29
N THR A 63 3.71 -6.95 -0.29
CA THR A 63 4.24 -6.31 0.92
C THR A 63 3.19 -5.42 1.58
N SER A 64 2.45 -4.61 0.81
CA SER A 64 1.33 -3.80 1.31
C SER A 64 0.24 -4.68 1.94
N PHE A 65 -0.09 -5.82 1.34
CA PHE A 65 -1.05 -6.76 1.91
C PHE A 65 -0.56 -7.34 3.25
N LEU A 66 0.69 -7.79 3.33
CA LEU A 66 1.29 -8.30 4.57
C LEU A 66 1.30 -7.23 5.67
N LEU A 67 1.61 -5.97 5.31
CA LEU A 67 1.57 -4.84 6.25
C LEU A 67 0.17 -4.56 6.78
N ILE A 68 -0.88 -4.67 5.95
CA ILE A 68 -2.28 -4.52 6.40
C ILE A 68 -2.61 -5.63 7.40
N VAL A 69 -2.25 -6.88 7.10
CA VAL A 69 -2.50 -8.02 8.01
C VAL A 69 -1.76 -7.81 9.33
N ALA A 70 -0.48 -7.40 9.29
CA ALA A 70 0.31 -7.11 10.48
C ALA A 70 -0.29 -5.96 11.31
N ALA A 71 -0.82 -4.91 10.66
CA ALA A 71 -1.47 -3.80 11.35
C ALA A 71 -2.74 -4.25 12.09
N ILE A 72 -3.54 -5.12 11.47
CA ILE A 72 -4.74 -5.71 12.08
C ILE A 72 -4.36 -6.60 13.27
N LEU A 73 -3.32 -7.43 13.14
CA LEU A 73 -2.85 -8.28 14.24
C LEU A 73 -2.33 -7.45 15.42
N LEU A 74 -1.57 -6.38 15.16
CA LEU A 74 -1.12 -5.45 16.20
C LEU A 74 -2.28 -4.75 16.91
N PHE A 75 -3.31 -4.37 16.14
CA PHE A 75 -4.51 -3.77 16.70
C PHE A 75 -5.27 -4.76 17.62
N ILE A 76 -5.42 -6.01 17.21
CA ILE A 76 -6.11 -7.05 18.00
C ILE A 76 -5.31 -7.42 19.26
N THR A 77 -3.98 -7.45 19.17
CA THR A 77 -3.11 -7.79 20.31
C THR A 77 -2.94 -6.64 21.31
N GLY A 78 -3.47 -5.45 21.03
CA GLY A 78 -3.46 -4.30 21.94
C GLY A 78 -2.07 -3.66 22.12
N HIS A 79 -1.21 -3.74 21.08
CA HIS A 79 0.19 -3.29 21.12
C HIS A 79 0.52 -2.05 20.27
#